data_AF-A0A8T6RCF3-F1
#
_entry.id   AF-A0A8T6RCF3-F1
#
_cell.length_a   1.000
_cell.length_b   1.000
_cell.length_c   1.000
_cell.angle_alpha   90.00
_cell.angle_beta   90.00
_cell.angle_gamma   90.00
#
_symmetry.space_group_name_H-M   'P 1'
#
loop_
_entity.id
_entity.type
_entity.pdbx_description
1 polymer ?
#
loop_
_entity_poly.entity_id
_entity_poly.type
_entity_poly.pdbx_seq_one_letter_code
_entity_poly.pdbx_strand_id
1 'polypeptide(L)'
;MRIKYKEQRTNWDDRLTKYEVTDALEGIELTEEGKQEMRDIVFIHDKERGEIIDDQVRHFIIQILKRGIDDMLTTETKDPSTGGTIRIQREIKRYAMSVVEIVRMAKRYNDIDNVTKNQVYHHLPKLIEAGFVVKYGTVVTGKRTTDYYRRTAKGFVLATSQSTMNEALMKRKAESHVEKFSIFDITLSEAQKKELVGLLFEAAKIEKKGVSEIAKLVKGDVADKEILSMYEDLVMLYALGDENWLQIHRRIREILLPNK
;
A
#
# COMPACT_ATOMS: atom_id res chain seq x y z
N MET A 1 51.00 -4.84 -2.16
CA MET A 1 50.28 -3.55 -2.04
C MET A 1 48.86 -3.89 -1.57
N ARG A 2 48.49 -3.52 -0.32
CA ARG A 2 47.18 -3.87 0.28
C ARG A 2 46.14 -2.82 -0.12
N ILE A 3 45.13 -3.22 -0.89
CA ILE A 3 43.98 -2.38 -1.21
C ILE A 3 43.09 -2.33 0.03
N LYS A 4 43.01 -1.15 0.67
CA LYS A 4 42.06 -0.90 1.76
C LYS A 4 40.70 -0.54 1.15
N TYR A 5 39.72 -1.41 1.29
CA TYR A 5 38.32 -1.04 1.10
C TYR A 5 37.90 -0.15 2.28
N LYS A 6 37.64 1.13 2.03
CA LYS A 6 36.84 1.96 2.93
C LYS A 6 35.39 1.75 2.54
N GLU A 7 34.66 0.95 3.31
CA GLU A 7 33.20 1.01 3.31
C GLU A 7 32.79 2.36 3.90
N GLN A 8 32.52 3.33 3.04
CA GLN A 8 31.69 4.46 3.41
C GLN A 8 30.23 4.01 3.25
N ARG A 9 29.63 3.55 4.35
CA ARG A 9 28.17 3.53 4.49
C ARG A 9 27.70 4.98 4.57
N THR A 10 27.51 5.61 3.42
CA THR A 10 26.72 6.83 3.31
C THR A 10 25.26 6.44 3.49
N ASN A 11 24.58 7.11 4.41
CA ASN A 11 23.15 6.99 4.64
C ASN A 11 22.43 7.57 3.40
N TRP A 12 21.97 6.72 2.48
CA TRP A 12 21.44 7.11 1.17
C TRP A 12 19.91 7.26 1.14
N ASP A 13 19.19 6.93 2.22
CA ASP A 13 17.73 6.95 2.24
C ASP A 13 17.13 8.38 2.20
N ASP A 14 17.89 9.41 2.58
CA ASP A 14 17.38 10.79 2.71
C ASP A 14 17.45 11.67 1.45
N ARG A 15 17.76 11.11 0.26
CA ARG A 15 17.95 11.90 -0.99
C ARG A 15 16.96 11.62 -2.12
N LEU A 16 15.83 10.97 -1.84
CA LEU A 16 14.81 10.64 -2.86
C LEU A 16 13.87 11.81 -3.27
N THR A 17 14.30 13.07 -3.12
CA THR A 17 13.45 14.27 -3.27
C THR A 17 13.65 15.05 -4.59
N LYS A 18 14.01 14.37 -5.69
CA LYS A 18 13.94 14.97 -7.03
C LYS A 18 13.46 13.92 -8.02
N TYR A 19 12.53 14.25 -8.91
CA TYR A 19 11.89 13.34 -9.88
C TYR A 19 12.92 12.54 -10.68
N GLU A 20 13.29 11.38 -10.17
CA GLU A 20 14.13 10.43 -10.89
C GLU A 20 13.23 9.69 -11.87
N VAL A 21 13.18 10.22 -13.09
CA VAL A 21 12.53 9.57 -14.21
C VAL A 21 13.32 8.31 -14.52
N THR A 22 12.67 7.16 -14.38
CA THR A 22 13.27 5.86 -14.67
C THR A 22 13.48 5.69 -16.17
N ASP A 23 14.33 4.75 -16.57
CA ASP A 23 14.67 4.53 -17.97
C ASP A 23 13.43 4.19 -18.81
N ALA A 24 12.45 3.44 -18.27
CA ALA A 24 11.20 3.15 -18.99
C ALA A 24 10.26 4.36 -19.16
N LEU A 25 10.52 5.47 -18.47
CA LEU A 25 9.77 6.72 -18.56
C LEU A 25 10.58 7.84 -19.23
N GLU A 26 11.69 7.52 -19.91
CA GLU A 26 12.48 8.50 -20.63
C GLU A 26 11.59 9.32 -21.59
N GLY A 27 11.69 10.65 -21.51
CA GLY A 27 10.87 11.56 -22.31
C GLY A 27 9.42 11.72 -21.84
N ILE A 28 9.08 11.31 -20.61
CA ILE A 28 7.74 11.55 -20.06
C ILE A 28 7.44 13.04 -19.88
N GLU A 29 6.28 13.46 -20.39
CA GLU A 29 5.70 14.78 -20.14
C GLU A 29 4.77 14.69 -18.92
N LEU A 30 5.20 15.25 -17.78
CA LEU A 30 4.43 15.24 -16.54
C LEU A 30 3.25 16.21 -16.59
N THR A 31 2.10 15.79 -16.07
CA THR A 31 0.97 16.67 -15.78
C THR A 31 1.26 17.55 -14.55
N GLU A 32 0.45 18.58 -14.30
CA GLU A 32 0.60 19.41 -13.09
C GLU A 32 0.40 18.59 -11.80
N GLU A 33 -0.56 17.68 -11.77
CA GLU A 33 -0.79 16.76 -10.66
C GLU A 33 0.32 15.70 -10.55
N GLY A 34 0.91 15.31 -11.69
CA GLY A 34 2.05 14.40 -11.78
C GLY A 34 3.34 14.98 -11.20
N LYS A 35 3.47 16.32 -11.19
CA LYS A 35 4.56 17.02 -10.53
C LYS A 35 4.36 17.09 -9.01
N GLN A 36 3.19 16.90 -8.44
CA GLN A 36 3.06 17.01 -6.98
C GLN A 36 3.84 15.89 -6.27
N GLU A 37 4.29 16.10 -5.03
CA GLU A 37 4.85 14.99 -4.26
C GLU A 37 3.74 14.03 -3.83
N MET A 38 4.06 12.73 -3.76
CA MET A 38 3.13 11.75 -3.23
C MET A 38 3.03 11.95 -1.72
N ARG A 39 1.81 12.16 -1.22
CA ARG A 39 1.57 12.25 0.23
C ARG A 39 1.94 10.93 0.89
N ASP A 40 2.28 10.95 2.16
CA ASP A 40 2.53 9.70 2.86
C ASP A 40 1.21 8.98 3.16
N ILE A 41 0.27 9.61 3.87
CA ILE A 41 -1.02 9.00 4.19
C ILE A 41 -2.18 9.98 3.97
N VAL A 42 -3.32 9.46 3.53
CA VAL A 42 -4.56 10.22 3.40
C VAL A 42 -5.70 9.52 4.14
N PHE A 43 -6.33 10.23 5.06
CA PHE A 43 -7.54 9.78 5.75
C PHE A 43 -8.76 10.11 4.91
N ILE A 44 -9.63 9.11 4.72
CA ILE A 44 -10.85 9.22 3.95
C ILE A 44 -12.00 9.25 4.95
N HIS A 45 -12.47 10.45 5.26
CA HIS A 45 -13.60 10.67 6.18
C HIS A 45 -14.93 10.70 5.45
N ASP A 46 -14.92 11.00 4.15
CA ASP A 46 -16.13 11.12 3.36
C ASP A 46 -16.59 9.76 2.81
N LYS A 47 -17.89 9.52 2.91
CA LYS A 47 -18.50 8.24 2.55
C LYS A 47 -18.33 7.92 1.06
N GLU A 48 -18.47 8.93 0.20
CA GLU A 48 -18.42 8.78 -1.26
C GLU A 48 -17.04 8.29 -1.73
N ARG A 49 -15.95 8.95 -1.31
CA ARG A 49 -14.59 8.48 -1.63
C ARG A 49 -14.29 7.15 -0.94
N GLY A 50 -14.90 6.90 0.23
CA GLY A 50 -14.88 5.61 0.89
C GLY A 50 -15.43 4.47 0.01
N GLU A 51 -16.63 4.65 -0.54
CA GLU A 51 -17.27 3.69 -1.46
C GLU A 51 -16.49 3.52 -2.77
N ILE A 52 -15.79 4.57 -3.22
CA ILE A 52 -14.91 4.47 -4.38
C ILE A 52 -13.73 3.54 -4.07
N ILE A 53 -13.05 3.65 -2.92
CA ILE A 53 -11.90 2.78 -2.65
C ILE A 53 -12.29 1.34 -2.23
N ASP A 54 -13.54 1.13 -1.78
CA ASP A 54 -14.06 -0.16 -1.30
C ASP A 54 -14.40 -1.15 -2.44
N ASP A 55 -14.58 -0.64 -3.67
CA ASP A 55 -14.76 -1.48 -4.85
C ASP A 55 -13.53 -2.35 -5.13
N GLN A 56 -13.79 -3.64 -5.29
CA GLN A 56 -12.75 -4.66 -5.39
C GLN A 56 -11.74 -4.38 -6.52
N VAL A 57 -12.22 -3.96 -7.71
CA VAL A 57 -11.35 -3.67 -8.85
C VAL A 57 -10.51 -2.42 -8.59
N ARG A 58 -11.12 -1.36 -8.02
CA ARG A 58 -10.41 -0.13 -7.63
C ARG A 58 -9.34 -0.40 -6.58
N HIS A 59 -9.69 -1.23 -5.59
CA HIS A 59 -8.75 -1.69 -4.58
C HIS A 59 -7.55 -2.42 -5.19
N PHE A 60 -7.79 -3.36 -6.13
CA PHE A 60 -6.71 -4.07 -6.81
C PHE A 60 -5.79 -3.14 -7.60
N ILE A 61 -6.34 -2.19 -8.34
CA ILE A 61 -5.54 -1.19 -9.07
C ILE A 61 -4.64 -0.41 -8.10
N ILE A 62 -5.17 0.04 -6.96
CA ILE A 62 -4.39 0.75 -5.94
C ILE A 62 -3.30 -0.14 -5.35
N GLN A 63 -3.59 -1.41 -5.04
CA GLN A 63 -2.58 -2.36 -4.52
C GLN A 63 -1.47 -2.64 -5.53
N ILE A 64 -1.81 -2.77 -6.81
CA ILE A 64 -0.82 -2.93 -7.89
C ILE A 64 0.07 -1.70 -7.96
N LEU A 65 -0.51 -0.50 -8.01
CA LEU A 65 0.25 0.77 -8.00
C LEU A 65 1.09 0.95 -6.73
N LYS A 66 0.65 0.41 -5.58
CA LYS A 66 1.41 0.41 -4.32
C LYS A 66 2.68 -0.42 -4.40
N ARG A 67 2.63 -1.58 -5.05
CA ARG A 67 3.78 -2.48 -5.18
C ARG A 67 4.80 -1.99 -6.19
N GLY A 68 4.33 -1.23 -7.19
CA GLY A 68 5.18 -0.75 -8.27
C GLY A 68 5.66 -1.88 -9.19
N ILE A 69 6.56 -1.52 -10.09
CA ILE A 69 7.22 -2.41 -11.03
C ILE A 69 8.74 -2.20 -10.97
N ASP A 70 9.51 -3.26 -11.15
CA ASP A 70 10.96 -3.17 -11.28
C ASP A 70 11.34 -2.37 -12.53
N ASP A 71 12.29 -1.45 -12.37
CA ASP A 71 12.79 -0.59 -13.42
C ASP A 71 14.26 -0.24 -13.16
N MET A 72 14.90 0.39 -14.15
CA MET A 72 16.27 0.87 -14.06
C MET A 72 16.29 2.39 -13.96
N LEU A 73 17.26 2.91 -13.21
CA LEU A 73 17.67 4.30 -13.30
C LEU A 73 19.12 4.36 -13.75
N THR A 74 19.33 4.93 -14.93
CA THR A 74 20.64 5.30 -15.44
C THR A 74 20.97 6.74 -15.05
N THR A 75 22.09 6.94 -14.36
CA THR A 75 22.65 8.27 -14.10
C THR A 75 23.99 8.43 -14.84
N GLU A 76 24.14 9.53 -15.56
CA GLU A 76 25.38 9.88 -16.25
C GLU A 76 26.03 11.09 -15.59
N THR A 77 27.25 10.93 -15.11
CA THR A 77 28.04 12.00 -14.50
C THR A 77 29.37 12.11 -15.22
N LYS A 78 29.79 13.32 -15.59
CA LYS A 78 31.15 13.53 -16.12
C LYS A 78 32.15 13.52 -14.97
N ASP A 79 33.18 12.69 -15.08
CA ASP A 79 34.31 12.70 -14.18
C ASP A 79 35.13 13.97 -14.38
N PRO A 80 35.26 14.85 -13.36
CA PRO A 80 36.03 16.08 -13.48
C PRO A 80 37.53 15.84 -13.72
N SER A 81 38.04 14.67 -13.34
CA SER A 81 39.47 14.35 -13.34
C SER A 81 39.93 13.64 -14.62
N THR A 82 39.10 12.77 -15.19
CA THR A 82 39.44 12.01 -16.39
C THR A 82 38.72 12.52 -17.64
N GLY A 83 37.70 13.37 -17.49
CA GLY A 83 36.83 13.81 -18.57
C GLY A 83 35.92 12.70 -19.13
N GLY A 84 36.00 11.48 -18.58
CA GLY A 84 35.17 10.35 -18.97
C GLY A 84 33.74 10.46 -18.44
N THR A 85 32.79 9.86 -19.13
CA THR A 85 31.40 9.73 -18.64
C THR A 85 31.31 8.49 -17.75
N ILE A 86 30.94 8.69 -16.49
CA ILE A 86 30.59 7.63 -15.55
C ILE A 86 29.09 7.38 -15.70
N ARG A 87 28.73 6.15 -16.09
CA ARG A 87 27.34 5.69 -16.17
C ARG A 87 27.07 4.71 -15.04
N ILE A 88 26.15 5.05 -14.15
CA ILE A 88 25.73 4.21 -13.03
C ILE A 88 24.29 3.77 -13.29
N GLN A 89 24.08 2.46 -13.32
CA GLN A 89 22.75 1.85 -13.43
C GLN A 89 22.39 1.21 -12.11
N ARG A 90 21.16 1.47 -11.64
CA ARG A 90 20.60 0.83 -10.44
C ARG A 90 19.19 0.34 -10.69
N GLU A 91 18.87 -0.81 -10.10
CA GLU A 91 17.50 -1.33 -10.02
C GLU A 91 16.72 -0.53 -8.98
N ILE A 92 15.53 -0.06 -9.36
CA ILE A 92 14.61 0.69 -8.50
C ILE A 92 13.17 0.24 -8.73
N LYS A 93 12.27 0.58 -7.78
CA LYS A 93 10.83 0.39 -7.95
C LYS A 93 10.19 1.65 -8.54
N ARG A 94 9.58 1.52 -9.71
CA ARG A 94 8.74 2.55 -10.31
C ARG A 94 7.28 2.38 -9.89
N TYR A 95 6.67 3.47 -9.41
CA TYR A 95 5.27 3.48 -8.95
C TYR A 95 4.28 4.10 -9.94
N ALA A 96 4.77 4.71 -11.02
CA ALA A 96 3.93 5.18 -12.11
C ALA A 96 3.82 4.09 -13.19
N MET A 97 2.62 3.62 -13.51
CA MET A 97 2.41 2.52 -14.45
C MET A 97 1.36 2.86 -15.50
N SER A 98 1.56 2.36 -16.72
CA SER A 98 0.53 2.38 -17.76
C SER A 98 -0.54 1.32 -17.51
N VAL A 99 -1.69 1.44 -18.19
CA VAL A 99 -2.78 0.44 -18.11
C VAL A 99 -2.29 -0.97 -18.45
N VAL A 100 -1.42 -1.11 -19.46
CA VAL A 100 -0.87 -2.42 -19.87
C VAL A 100 0.00 -3.01 -18.76
N GLU A 101 0.79 -2.18 -18.09
CA GLU A 101 1.63 -2.60 -16.98
C GLU A 101 0.80 -3.00 -15.77
N ILE A 102 -0.25 -2.25 -15.43
CA ILE A 102 -1.18 -2.60 -14.33
C ILE A 102 -1.77 -4.00 -14.56
N VAL A 103 -2.28 -4.27 -15.76
CA VAL A 103 -2.85 -5.59 -16.13
C VAL A 103 -1.79 -6.69 -16.06
N ARG A 104 -0.56 -6.41 -16.51
CA ARG A 104 0.55 -7.38 -16.44
C ARG A 104 0.93 -7.68 -15.00
N MET A 105 0.98 -6.68 -14.14
CA MET A 105 1.34 -6.83 -12.73
C MET A 105 0.27 -7.57 -11.93
N ALA A 106 -1.02 -7.40 -12.26
CA ALA A 106 -2.11 -8.16 -11.66
C ALA A 106 -1.88 -9.67 -11.77
N LYS A 107 -1.36 -10.14 -12.92
CA LYS A 107 -1.06 -11.56 -13.16
C LYS A 107 0.14 -12.10 -12.40
N ARG A 108 0.98 -11.22 -11.84
CA ARG A 108 2.19 -11.62 -11.10
C ARG A 108 1.95 -11.83 -9.60
N TYR A 109 0.82 -11.34 -9.10
CA TYR A 109 0.53 -11.34 -7.67
C TYR A 109 -0.60 -12.34 -7.37
N ASN A 110 -0.26 -13.44 -6.69
CA ASN A 110 -1.22 -14.51 -6.38
C ASN A 110 -2.33 -14.09 -5.40
N ASP A 111 -2.13 -12.98 -4.69
CA ASP A 111 -3.03 -12.44 -3.68
C ASP A 111 -3.90 -11.27 -4.18
N ILE A 112 -3.82 -10.96 -5.48
CA ILE A 112 -4.65 -9.96 -6.16
C ILE A 112 -5.37 -10.67 -7.31
N ASP A 113 -6.71 -10.59 -7.36
CA ASP A 113 -7.42 -11.18 -8.51
C ASP A 113 -7.05 -10.40 -9.79
N ASN A 114 -7.02 -11.12 -10.92
CA ASN A 114 -6.68 -10.52 -12.19
C ASN A 114 -7.64 -9.38 -12.56
N VAL A 115 -7.07 -8.24 -12.97
CA VAL A 115 -7.82 -7.13 -13.57
C VAL A 115 -7.62 -7.10 -15.09
N THR A 116 -8.70 -6.88 -15.82
CA THR A 116 -8.68 -6.75 -17.29
C THR A 116 -8.44 -5.31 -17.73
N LYS A 117 -8.01 -5.12 -18.98
CA LYS A 117 -7.80 -3.78 -19.56
C LYS A 117 -9.07 -2.91 -19.49
N ASN A 118 -10.24 -3.51 -19.79
CA ASN A 118 -11.52 -2.81 -19.76
C ASN A 118 -11.90 -2.38 -18.34
N GLN A 119 -11.65 -3.23 -17.34
CA GLN A 119 -11.81 -2.88 -15.93
C GLN A 119 -10.89 -1.72 -15.54
N VAL A 120 -9.61 -1.76 -15.92
CA VAL A 120 -8.69 -0.66 -15.58
C VAL A 120 -9.14 0.66 -16.21
N TYR A 121 -9.55 0.67 -17.49
CA TYR A 121 -10.08 1.89 -18.13
C TYR A 121 -11.38 2.40 -17.53
N HIS A 122 -12.27 1.51 -17.07
CA HIS A 122 -13.52 1.92 -16.45
C HIS A 122 -13.31 2.49 -15.03
N HIS A 123 -12.36 1.94 -14.28
CA HIS A 123 -12.19 2.26 -12.86
C HIS A 123 -11.15 3.38 -12.60
N LEU A 124 -10.16 3.59 -13.49
CA LEU A 124 -9.16 4.65 -13.33
C LEU A 124 -9.76 6.07 -13.27
N PRO A 125 -10.72 6.47 -14.14
CA PRO A 125 -11.30 7.82 -14.08
C PRO A 125 -11.93 8.12 -12.72
N LYS A 126 -12.67 7.15 -12.14
CA LYS A 126 -13.27 7.28 -10.81
C LYS A 126 -12.23 7.42 -9.70
N LEU A 127 -11.11 6.71 -9.81
CA LEU A 127 -9.98 6.83 -8.89
C LEU A 127 -9.27 8.19 -8.99
N ILE A 128 -9.24 8.77 -10.20
CA ILE A 128 -8.68 10.10 -10.45
C ILE A 128 -9.59 11.19 -9.88
N GLU A 129 -10.89 11.11 -10.17
CA GLU A 129 -11.92 12.01 -9.64
C GLU A 129 -11.93 12.03 -8.11
N ALA A 130 -11.81 10.86 -7.47
CA ALA A 130 -11.71 10.74 -6.02
C ALA A 130 -10.34 11.13 -5.42
N GLY A 131 -9.37 11.49 -6.25
CA GLY A 131 -8.03 11.91 -5.82
C GLY A 131 -7.17 10.79 -5.22
N PHE A 132 -7.40 9.52 -5.58
CA PHE A 132 -6.57 8.38 -5.16
C PHE A 132 -5.43 8.09 -6.14
N VAL A 133 -5.65 8.42 -7.41
CA VAL A 133 -4.72 8.21 -8.51
C VAL A 133 -4.63 9.52 -9.31
N VAL A 134 -3.49 9.77 -9.93
CA VAL A 134 -3.33 10.86 -10.89
C VAL A 134 -2.73 10.30 -12.17
N LYS A 135 -3.07 10.90 -13.31
CA LYS A 135 -2.27 10.75 -14.53
C LYS A 135 -0.92 11.40 -14.23
N TYR A 136 0.13 10.60 -14.10
CA TYR A 136 1.48 11.06 -13.80
C TYR A 136 2.07 11.84 -14.97
N GLY A 137 1.89 11.31 -16.18
CA GLY A 137 2.41 11.91 -17.38
C GLY A 137 2.18 11.04 -18.59
N THR A 138 2.73 11.48 -19.72
CA THR A 138 2.53 10.85 -21.02
C THR A 138 3.87 10.65 -21.70
N VAL A 139 4.13 9.46 -22.24
CA VAL A 139 5.27 9.19 -23.12
C VAL A 139 4.76 9.07 -24.56
N VAL A 140 5.38 9.81 -25.47
CA VAL A 140 5.10 9.74 -26.91
C VAL A 140 6.24 9.01 -27.61
N THR A 141 5.95 7.87 -28.23
CA THR A 141 6.92 7.09 -29.01
C THR A 141 6.43 6.95 -30.44
N GLY A 142 6.99 7.76 -31.34
CA GLY A 142 6.54 7.85 -32.73
C GLY A 142 5.08 8.30 -32.82
N LYS A 143 4.19 7.43 -33.31
CA LYS A 143 2.74 7.71 -33.40
C LYS A 143 1.95 7.24 -32.18
N ARG A 144 2.59 6.61 -31.20
CA ARG A 144 1.91 6.03 -30.04
C ARG A 144 2.08 6.93 -28.83
N THR A 145 0.98 7.11 -28.11
CA THR A 145 0.92 7.88 -26.86
C THR A 145 0.55 6.92 -25.73
N THR A 146 1.33 6.92 -24.65
CA THR A 146 1.10 6.05 -23.49
C THR A 146 0.98 6.90 -22.23
N ASP A 147 -0.16 6.80 -21.58
CA ASP A 147 -0.44 7.46 -20.30
C ASP A 147 0.04 6.58 -19.13
N TYR A 148 0.66 7.22 -18.15
CA TYR A 148 1.12 6.60 -16.91
C TYR A 148 0.36 7.17 -15.73
N TYR A 149 0.05 6.32 -14.75
CA TYR A 149 -0.76 6.66 -13.59
C TYR A 149 -0.01 6.28 -12.31
N ARG A 150 -0.13 7.09 -11.27
CA ARG A 150 0.44 6.80 -9.94
C ARG A 150 -0.56 7.13 -8.85
N ARG A 151 -0.34 6.59 -7.64
CA ARG A 151 -1.12 6.97 -6.45
C ARG A 151 -0.79 8.40 -6.02
N THR A 152 -1.76 9.06 -5.40
CA THR A 152 -1.57 10.36 -4.75
C THR A 152 -0.98 10.25 -3.35
N ALA A 153 -1.09 9.09 -2.72
CA ALA A 153 -0.53 8.81 -1.40
C ALA A 153 0.10 7.42 -1.27
N LYS A 154 1.06 7.26 -0.34
CA LYS A 154 1.67 5.96 -0.02
C LYS A 154 0.70 5.06 0.76
N GLY A 155 -0.22 5.63 1.53
CA GLY A 155 -1.27 4.94 2.28
C GLY A 155 -2.61 5.67 2.24
N PHE A 156 -3.70 4.90 2.31
CA PHE A 156 -5.06 5.40 2.45
C PHE A 156 -5.68 4.75 3.67
N VAL A 157 -6.23 5.55 4.60
CA VAL A 157 -6.92 5.06 5.79
C VAL A 157 -8.40 5.36 5.63
N LEU A 158 -9.20 4.30 5.57
CA LEU A 158 -10.66 4.41 5.56
C LEU A 158 -11.15 4.75 6.97
N ALA A 159 -11.52 6.01 7.16
CA ALA A 159 -12.05 6.55 8.40
C ALA A 159 -13.59 6.65 8.38
N THR A 160 -14.25 5.91 7.50
CA THR A 160 -15.71 5.91 7.38
C THR A 160 -16.32 4.81 8.27
N SER A 161 -17.23 5.20 9.15
CA SER A 161 -18.00 4.28 10.01
C SER A 161 -18.84 3.26 9.23
N GLN A 162 -19.09 3.49 7.94
CA GLN A 162 -20.02 2.74 7.09
C GLN A 162 -19.38 2.01 5.91
N SER A 163 -18.06 1.78 5.88
CA SER A 163 -17.48 0.99 4.78
C SER A 163 -18.18 -0.38 4.71
N THR A 164 -18.74 -0.71 3.54
CA THR A 164 -19.33 -2.01 3.21
C THR A 164 -18.22 -3.03 3.03
N MET A 165 -17.45 -3.29 4.09
CA MET A 165 -16.34 -4.25 4.04
C MET A 165 -16.87 -5.57 3.49
N ASN A 166 -16.31 -5.99 2.36
CA ASN A 166 -16.60 -7.28 1.77
C ASN A 166 -16.27 -8.37 2.79
N GLU A 167 -17.29 -8.97 3.41
CA GLU A 167 -17.14 -9.97 4.47
C GLU A 167 -16.25 -11.14 4.01
N ALA A 168 -16.33 -11.52 2.73
CA ALA A 168 -15.50 -12.57 2.17
C ALA A 168 -14.01 -12.19 2.14
N LEU A 169 -13.68 -10.93 1.86
CA LEU A 169 -12.29 -10.45 1.89
C LEU A 169 -11.73 -10.43 3.32
N MET A 170 -12.54 -9.96 4.28
CA MET A 170 -12.15 -9.96 5.69
C MET A 170 -11.95 -11.37 6.23
N LYS A 171 -12.84 -12.29 5.86
CA LYS A 171 -12.70 -13.71 6.20
C LYS A 171 -11.42 -14.31 5.62
N ARG A 172 -11.11 -14.06 4.34
CA ARG A 172 -9.83 -14.50 3.72
C ARG A 172 -8.60 -13.94 4.43
N LYS A 173 -8.65 -12.67 4.85
CA LYS A 173 -7.55 -12.06 5.64
C LYS A 173 -7.39 -12.74 7.00
N ALA A 174 -8.49 -13.01 7.70
CA ALA A 174 -8.46 -13.73 8.97
C ALA A 174 -7.91 -15.16 8.78
N GLU A 175 -8.34 -15.88 7.74
CA GLU A 175 -7.80 -17.19 7.36
C GLU A 175 -6.27 -17.11 7.13
N SER A 176 -5.81 -16.15 6.33
CA SER A 176 -4.38 -15.92 6.09
C SER A 176 -3.61 -15.57 7.37
N HIS A 177 -4.23 -14.82 8.29
CA HIS A 177 -3.61 -14.48 9.58
C HIS A 177 -3.46 -15.73 10.46
N VAL A 178 -4.51 -16.55 10.54
CA VAL A 178 -4.50 -17.78 11.33
C VAL A 178 -3.41 -18.75 10.88
N GLU A 179 -3.22 -18.91 9.57
CA GLU A 179 -2.16 -19.77 9.04
C GLU A 179 -0.75 -19.29 9.43
N LYS A 180 -0.54 -17.97 9.63
CA LYS A 180 0.76 -17.40 10.03
C LYS A 180 1.14 -17.69 11.48
N PHE A 181 0.21 -18.12 12.34
CA PHE A 181 0.56 -18.50 13.71
C PHE A 181 1.52 -19.69 13.77
N SER A 182 1.58 -20.50 12.71
CA SER A 182 2.57 -21.58 12.55
C SER A 182 4.03 -21.09 12.64
N ILE A 183 4.31 -19.81 12.32
CA ILE A 183 5.66 -19.21 12.45
C ILE A 183 6.12 -19.15 13.91
N PHE A 184 5.18 -19.13 14.86
CA PHE A 184 5.45 -19.06 16.30
C PHE A 184 5.33 -20.43 16.99
N ASP A 185 5.43 -21.52 16.22
CA ASP A 185 5.24 -22.90 16.69
C ASP A 185 3.86 -23.17 17.35
N ILE A 186 2.86 -22.34 17.03
CA ILE A 186 1.49 -22.53 17.49
C ILE A 186 0.80 -23.53 16.55
N THR A 187 0.52 -24.73 17.05
CA THR A 187 -0.19 -25.77 16.31
C THR A 187 -1.68 -25.73 16.64
N LEU A 188 -2.52 -25.47 15.63
CA LEU A 188 -3.98 -25.36 15.77
C LEU A 188 -4.66 -26.51 15.05
N SER A 189 -5.66 -27.11 15.69
CA SER A 189 -6.60 -28.02 15.03
C SER A 189 -7.49 -27.25 14.05
N GLU A 190 -8.04 -27.94 13.04
CA GLU A 190 -8.97 -27.33 12.07
C GLU A 190 -10.20 -26.67 12.74
N ALA A 191 -10.66 -27.24 13.86
CA ALA A 191 -11.73 -26.66 14.67
C ALA A 191 -11.29 -25.32 15.30
N GLN A 192 -10.09 -25.27 15.90
CA GLN A 192 -9.54 -24.05 16.48
C GLN A 192 -9.26 -22.99 15.41
N LYS A 193 -8.75 -23.37 14.23
CA LYS A 193 -8.55 -22.44 13.11
C LYS A 193 -9.87 -21.78 12.70
N LYS A 194 -10.92 -22.58 12.51
CA LYS A 194 -12.26 -22.07 12.13
C LYS A 194 -12.84 -21.14 13.19
N GLU A 195 -12.71 -21.51 14.47
CA GLU A 195 -13.14 -20.67 15.60
C GLU A 195 -12.37 -19.34 15.63
N LEU A 196 -11.04 -19.40 15.49
CA LEU A 196 -10.16 -18.25 15.52
C LEU A 196 -10.43 -17.27 14.38
N VAL A 197 -10.69 -17.77 13.17
CA VAL A 197 -11.14 -16.95 12.03
C VAL A 197 -12.42 -16.18 12.37
N GLY A 198 -13.40 -16.85 13.01
CA GLY A 198 -14.64 -16.22 13.45
C GLY A 198 -14.42 -15.14 14.50
N LEU A 199 -13.60 -15.44 15.52
CA LEU A 199 -13.26 -14.50 16.60
C LEU A 199 -12.53 -13.26 16.06
N LEU A 200 -11.52 -13.44 15.21
CA LEU A 200 -10.80 -12.33 14.58
C LEU A 200 -11.72 -11.47 13.70
N PHE A 201 -12.67 -12.09 13.00
CA PHE A 201 -13.66 -11.37 12.21
C PHE A 201 -14.59 -10.51 13.07
N GLU A 202 -15.10 -11.05 14.18
CA GLU A 202 -15.96 -10.30 15.10
C GLU A 202 -15.20 -9.20 15.85
N ALA A 203 -13.96 -9.45 16.29
CA ALA A 203 -13.09 -8.43 16.87
C ALA A 203 -12.89 -7.24 15.92
N ALA A 204 -12.57 -7.53 14.65
CA ALA A 204 -12.37 -6.51 13.64
C ALA A 204 -13.63 -5.65 13.38
N LYS A 205 -14.83 -6.22 13.52
CA LYS A 205 -16.09 -5.44 13.44
C LYS A 205 -16.21 -4.42 14.56
N ILE A 206 -15.81 -4.79 15.78
CA ILE A 206 -15.86 -3.90 16.95
C ILE A 206 -14.80 -2.81 16.81
N GLU A 207 -13.56 -3.17 16.48
CA GLU A 207 -12.45 -2.22 16.26
C GLU A 207 -12.77 -1.18 15.18
N LYS A 208 -13.48 -1.59 14.13
CA LYS A 208 -13.93 -0.67 13.09
C LYS A 208 -14.76 0.50 13.62
N LYS A 209 -15.57 0.27 14.66
CA LYS A 209 -16.32 1.37 15.30
C LYS A 209 -15.35 2.39 15.90
N GLY A 210 -14.28 1.93 16.52
CA GLY A 210 -13.20 2.76 17.04
C GLY A 210 -12.43 3.52 15.95
N VAL A 211 -12.12 2.86 14.82
CA VAL A 211 -11.45 3.49 13.67
C VAL A 211 -12.14 4.80 13.25
N SER A 212 -13.48 4.80 13.14
CA SER A 212 -14.19 6.01 12.74
C SER A 212 -14.17 7.12 13.79
N GLU A 213 -14.20 6.77 15.08
CA GLU A 213 -14.19 7.76 16.15
C GLU A 213 -12.78 8.34 16.36
N ILE A 214 -11.75 7.49 16.39
CA ILE A 214 -10.36 7.91 16.53
C ILE A 214 -9.90 8.73 15.32
N ALA A 215 -10.33 8.38 14.11
CA ALA A 215 -9.98 9.15 12.93
C ALA A 215 -10.50 10.60 12.97
N LYS A 216 -11.61 10.89 13.65
CA LYS A 216 -12.08 12.29 13.85
C LYS A 216 -11.13 13.11 14.73
N LEU A 217 -10.29 12.45 15.52
CA LEU A 217 -9.32 13.09 16.42
C LEU A 217 -8.01 13.41 15.71
N VAL A 218 -7.78 12.85 14.52
CA VAL A 218 -6.58 13.10 13.71
C VAL A 218 -6.62 14.54 13.19
N LYS A 219 -5.67 15.36 13.63
CA LYS A 219 -5.55 16.78 13.25
C LYS A 219 -4.31 17.10 12.42
N GLY A 220 -3.51 16.09 12.07
CA GLY A 220 -2.24 16.26 11.36
C GLY A 220 -1.97 15.10 10.40
N ASP A 221 -0.83 15.17 9.72
CA ASP A 221 -0.36 14.06 8.88
C ASP A 221 0.06 12.89 9.78
N VAL A 222 -0.50 11.72 9.52
CA VAL A 222 -0.26 10.49 10.30
C VAL A 222 0.70 9.56 9.54
N ALA A 223 1.40 10.12 8.54
CA ALA A 223 2.45 9.51 7.73
C ALA A 223 3.49 8.70 8.51
N ASP A 224 3.80 9.16 9.72
CA ASP A 224 4.83 8.59 10.55
C ASP A 224 4.37 7.22 11.08
N LYS A 225 5.26 6.22 10.97
CA LYS A 225 5.00 4.87 11.47
C LYS A 225 4.68 4.87 12.97
N GLU A 226 5.28 5.78 13.74
CA GLU A 226 5.00 5.94 15.16
C GLU A 226 3.57 6.47 15.36
N ILE A 227 3.13 7.46 14.58
CA ILE A 227 1.78 8.00 14.69
C ILE A 227 0.73 6.98 14.21
N LEU A 228 1.04 6.18 13.18
CA LEU A 228 0.20 5.04 12.80
C LEU A 228 0.07 4.00 13.92
N SER A 229 1.17 3.65 14.58
CA SER A 229 1.15 2.75 15.72
C SER A 229 0.30 3.33 16.86
N MET A 230 0.45 4.62 17.15
CA MET A 230 -0.38 5.30 18.15
C MET A 230 -1.87 5.32 17.76
N TYR A 231 -2.17 5.45 16.46
CA TYR A 231 -3.53 5.38 15.95
C TYR A 231 -4.12 3.98 16.17
N GLU A 232 -3.38 2.92 15.88
CA GLU A 232 -3.79 1.52 16.14
C GLU A 232 -4.00 1.27 17.63
N ASP A 233 -3.09 1.77 18.49
CA ASP A 233 -3.23 1.71 19.95
C ASP A 233 -4.49 2.42 20.43
N LEU A 234 -4.81 3.60 19.89
CA LEU A 234 -6.03 4.34 20.24
C LEU A 234 -7.30 3.60 19.81
N VAL A 235 -7.28 2.94 18.65
CA VAL A 235 -8.39 2.09 18.20
C VAL A 235 -8.58 0.90 19.14
N MET A 236 -7.49 0.26 19.57
CA MET A 236 -7.54 -0.82 20.55
C MET A 236 -8.06 -0.32 21.91
N LEU A 237 -7.56 0.82 22.39
CA LEU A 237 -8.03 1.45 23.63
C LEU A 237 -9.53 1.79 23.59
N TYR A 238 -10.03 2.23 22.44
CA TYR A 238 -11.48 2.41 22.23
C TYR A 238 -12.22 1.08 22.35
N ALA A 239 -11.70 0.03 21.70
CA ALA A 239 -12.32 -1.31 21.72
C ALA A 239 -12.31 -1.97 23.10
N LEU A 240 -11.36 -1.62 23.99
CA LEU A 240 -11.34 -2.09 25.39
C LEU A 240 -12.60 -1.71 26.18
N GLY A 241 -13.34 -0.69 25.75
CA GLY A 241 -14.63 -0.33 26.35
C GLY A 241 -15.77 -1.29 26.02
N ASP A 242 -15.57 -2.23 25.09
CA ASP A 242 -16.56 -3.22 24.67
C ASP A 242 -16.29 -4.59 25.33
N GLU A 243 -17.17 -5.02 26.24
CA GLU A 243 -17.02 -6.27 26.98
C GLU A 243 -16.99 -7.50 26.05
N ASN A 244 -17.69 -7.46 24.91
CA ASN A 244 -17.65 -8.54 23.94
C ASN A 244 -16.27 -8.64 23.28
N TRP A 245 -15.64 -7.50 22.98
CA TRP A 245 -14.26 -7.49 22.47
C TRP A 245 -13.28 -8.11 23.46
N LEU A 246 -13.44 -7.84 24.77
CA LEU A 246 -12.64 -8.45 25.83
C LEU A 246 -12.85 -9.96 25.92
N GLN A 247 -14.10 -10.43 25.83
CA GLN A 247 -14.42 -11.86 25.82
C GLN A 247 -13.83 -12.58 24.61
N ILE A 248 -13.93 -11.97 23.42
CA ILE A 248 -13.32 -12.47 22.19
C ILE A 248 -11.79 -12.62 22.38
N HIS A 249 -11.12 -11.59 22.91
CA HIS A 249 -9.66 -11.64 23.11
C HIS A 249 -9.22 -12.63 24.20
N ARG A 250 -10.02 -12.81 25.26
CA ARG A 250 -9.79 -13.89 26.23
C ARG A 250 -9.88 -15.25 25.55
N ARG A 251 -10.87 -15.46 24.70
CA ARG A 251 -11.03 -16.73 23.97
C ARG A 251 -9.91 -16.97 22.96
N ILE A 252 -9.50 -15.94 22.22
CA ILE A 252 -8.33 -15.99 21.34
C ILE A 252 -7.08 -16.38 22.13
N ARG A 253 -6.86 -15.76 23.31
CA ARG A 253 -5.75 -16.09 24.20
C ARG A 253 -5.79 -17.55 24.65
N GLU A 254 -6.95 -18.07 25.04
CA GLU A 254 -7.08 -19.49 25.41
C GLU A 254 -6.74 -20.44 24.27
N ILE A 255 -7.10 -20.11 23.03
CA ILE A 255 -6.81 -20.92 21.85
C ILE A 255 -5.32 -20.89 21.52
N LEU A 256 -4.70 -19.70 21.52
CA LEU A 256 -3.30 -19.51 21.12
C LEU A 256 -2.31 -19.87 22.22
N LEU A 257 -2.70 -19.68 23.48
CA LEU A 257 -1.85 -19.81 24.67
C LEU A 257 -2.56 -20.62 25.77
N PRO A 258 -2.99 -21.87 25.51
CA PRO A 258 -3.82 -22.65 26.45
C PRO A 258 -3.15 -22.94 27.81
N ASN A 259 -1.82 -22.80 27.90
CA ASN A 259 -1.01 -23.12 29.08
C ASN A 259 -0.35 -21.89 29.73
N LYS A 260 -0.81 -20.67 29.42
CA LYS A 260 -0.31 -19.42 30.00
C LYS A 260 -1.47 -18.55 30.45
#